data_AF-A0A7C8HIE1-F1
#
_entry.id   AF-A0A7C8HIE1-F1
#
_cell.length_a   1.000
_cell.length_b   1.000
_cell.length_c   1.000
_cell.angle_alpha   90.00
_cell.angle_beta   90.00
_cell.angle_gamma   90.00
#
_symmetry.space_group_name_H-M   'P 1'
#
loop_
_entity.id
_entity.type
_entity.pdbx_description
1 polymer ?
#
loop_
_entity_poly.entity_id
_entity_poly.type
_entity_poly.pdbx_seq_one_letter_code
_entity_poly.pdbx_strand_id
1 'polypeptide(L)' 'MATNPPKGDGARKGAVKDRSQAFNPKTDTWTKRDSDTGKFMDGKSDGKPFKGVRKEK' A
#
# COMPACT_ATOMS: atom_id res chain seq x y z
N MET A 1 -0.07 37.11 15.28
CA MET A 1 -0.70 35.82 15.60
C MET A 1 0.09 34.72 14.93
N ALA A 2 0.58 33.72 15.66
CA ALA A 2 1.20 32.54 15.07
C ALA A 2 0.10 31.53 14.73
N THR A 3 -0.19 31.35 13.44
CA THR A 3 -1.16 30.34 12.99
C THR A 3 -0.47 28.98 13.03
N ASN A 4 -0.88 28.09 13.93
CA ASN A 4 -0.39 26.72 13.96
C ASN A 4 -1.04 25.98 12.77
N PRO A 5 -0.31 25.59 11.71
CA PRO A 5 -0.91 24.84 10.61
C PRO A 5 -1.49 23.52 11.14
N PRO A 6 -2.64 23.04 10.62
CA PRO A 6 -3.24 21.80 11.07
C PRO A 6 -2.22 20.66 10.94
N LYS A 7 -1.96 20.00 12.07
CA LYS A 7 -0.89 19.00 12.20
C LYS A 7 -1.29 17.72 11.47
N GLY A 8 -1.06 17.69 10.15
CA GLY A 8 -1.01 16.51 9.29
C GLY A 8 -2.33 15.74 9.12
N ASP A 9 -2.76 15.52 7.89
CA ASP A 9 -3.96 14.75 7.54
C ASP A 9 -3.91 13.24 7.89
N GLY A 10 -3.04 12.81 8.82
CA GLY A 10 -2.78 11.41 9.13
C GLY A 10 -2.18 10.61 7.96
N ALA A 11 -1.96 11.24 6.81
CA ALA A 11 -1.48 10.59 5.61
C ALA A 11 0.01 10.24 5.75
N ARG A 12 0.33 8.96 5.56
CA ARG A 12 1.71 8.49 5.46
C ARG A 12 2.43 9.23 4.32
N LYS A 13 3.54 9.87 4.64
CA LYS A 13 4.46 10.46 3.66
C LYS A 13 5.54 9.43 3.33
N GLY A 14 5.60 9.01 2.07
CA GLY A 14 6.61 8.07 1.57
C GLY A 14 6.11 6.65 1.31
N ALA A 15 7.00 5.82 0.76
CA ALA A 15 6.69 4.44 0.38
C ALA A 15 6.57 3.51 1.60
N VAL A 16 5.70 2.52 1.49
CA VAL A 16 5.56 1.41 2.45
C VAL A 16 6.66 0.40 2.15
N LYS A 17 7.61 0.24 3.07
CA LYS A 17 8.78 -0.65 2.90
C LYS A 17 8.51 -2.09 3.32
N ASP A 18 7.66 -2.29 4.32
CA ASP A 18 7.39 -3.60 4.94
C ASP A 18 6.34 -4.40 4.16
N ARG A 19 5.79 -3.84 3.09
CA ARG A 19 4.80 -4.49 2.23
C ARG A 19 5.23 -4.49 0.78
N SER A 20 4.95 -5.59 0.12
CA SER A 20 5.00 -5.74 -1.32
C SER A 20 3.61 -6.03 -1.87
N GLN A 21 3.44 -5.94 -3.19
CA GLN A 21 2.20 -6.30 -3.86
C GLN A 21 2.48 -7.18 -5.08
N ALA A 22 1.63 -8.18 -5.27
CA ALA A 22 1.64 -9.08 -6.41
C ALA A 22 0.33 -8.96 -7.19
N PHE A 23 0.40 -9.09 -8.52
CA PHE A 23 -0.77 -9.12 -9.37
C PHE A 23 -1.35 -10.54 -9.40
N ASN A 24 -2.65 -10.66 -9.14
CA ASN A 24 -3.37 -11.92 -9.27
C ASN A 24 -4.11 -11.94 -10.61
N PRO A 25 -3.64 -12.71 -11.62
CA PRO A 25 -4.26 -12.77 -12.94
C PRO A 25 -5.60 -13.53 -12.96
N LYS A 26 -5.97 -14.22 -11.88
CA LYS A 26 -7.26 -14.93 -11.80
C LYS A 26 -8.42 -14.01 -11.45
N THR A 27 -8.12 -12.95 -10.71
CA THR A 27 -9.11 -12.00 -10.21
C THR A 27 -8.89 -10.60 -10.77
N ASP A 28 -7.84 -10.40 -11.57
CA ASP A 28 -7.38 -9.10 -12.08
C ASP A 28 -7.20 -8.03 -10.98
N THR A 29 -6.74 -8.46 -9.80
CA THR A 29 -6.57 -7.59 -8.64
C THR A 29 -5.16 -7.65 -8.09
N TRP A 30 -4.75 -6.55 -7.44
CA TRP A 30 -3.49 -6.47 -6.73
C TRP A 30 -3.67 -6.93 -5.29
N THR A 31 -2.80 -7.81 -4.82
CA THR A 31 -2.84 -8.33 -3.45
C THR A 31 -1.60 -7.88 -2.70
N LYS A 32 -1.77 -7.36 -1.47
CA LYS A 32 -0.62 -7.07 -0.60
C LYS A 32 -0.04 -8.36 -0.04
N ARG A 33 1.28 -8.38 0.05
CA ARG A 33 2.04 -9.41 0.75
C ARG A 33 2.88 -8.75 1.84
N ASP A 34 2.89 -9.40 2.99
CA ASP A 34 3.74 -9.02 4.11
C ASP A 34 5.19 -9.43 3.79
N SER A 35 6.14 -8.50 3.90
CA SER A 35 7.52 -8.76 3.49
C SER A 35 8.26 -9.68 4.47
N ASP A 36 7.84 -9.72 5.72
CA ASP A 36 8.53 -10.45 6.80
C ASP A 36 8.02 -11.89 6.88
N THR A 37 6.70 -12.07 6.78
CA THR A 37 6.04 -13.37 6.91
C THR A 37 5.66 -14.00 5.58
N GLY A 38 5.65 -13.23 4.48
CA GLY A 38 5.25 -13.69 3.15
C GLY A 38 3.75 -13.97 3.01
N LYS A 39 2.93 -13.64 4.01
CA LYS A 39 1.48 -13.89 3.99
C LYS A 39 0.77 -12.90 3.06
N PHE A 40 -0.23 -13.38 2.33
CA PHE A 40 -1.15 -12.53 1.61
C PHE A 40 -2.12 -11.87 2.58
N MET A 41 -2.34 -10.57 2.41
CA MET A 41 -3.25 -9.75 3.21
C MET A 41 -4.41 -9.29 2.32
N ASP A 42 -4.56 -7.98 2.11
CA ASP A 42 -5.70 -7.45 1.37
C ASP A 42 -5.52 -7.57 -0.14
N GLY A 43 -6.55 -8.08 -0.81
CA GLY A 43 -6.80 -7.84 -2.23
C GLY A 43 -7.42 -6.47 -2.45
N LYS A 44 -7.01 -5.77 -3.51
CA LYS A 44 -7.57 -4.46 -3.88
C LYS A 44 -8.81 -4.65 -4.74
N SER A 45 -9.90 -3.99 -4.39
CA SER A 45 -11.20 -4.13 -5.06
C SER A 45 -11.32 -3.35 -6.37
N ASP A 46 -10.52 -2.31 -6.58
CA ASP A 46 -10.55 -1.44 -7.77
C ASP A 46 -9.65 -1.93 -8.93
N GLY A 47 -9.00 -3.10 -8.78
CA GLY A 47 -8.08 -3.69 -9.77
C GLY A 47 -6.76 -2.94 -9.96
N LYS A 48 -6.53 -1.81 -9.25
CA LYS A 48 -5.33 -0.99 -9.41
C LYS A 48 -4.27 -1.36 -8.36
N PRO A 49 -2.98 -1.05 -8.60
CA PRO A 49 -1.95 -1.25 -7.57
C PRO A 49 -2.19 -0.36 -6.35
N PHE A 50 -1.75 -0.83 -5.18
CA PHE A 50 -1.71 -0.03 -3.95
C PHE A 50 -0.71 1.12 -4.12
N LYS A 51 -1.16 2.34 -3.78
CA LYS A 51 -0.30 3.53 -3.82
C LYS A 51 0.81 3.40 -2.79
N GLY A 52 2.05 3.61 -3.23
CA GLY A 52 3.23 3.60 -2.36
C GLY A 52 3.68 2.21 -1.87
N VAL A 53 3.12 1.11 -2.39
CA VAL A 53 3.57 -0.26 -2.09
C VAL A 53 4.41 -0.78 -3.26
N ARG A 54 5.56 -1.41 -3.00
CA ARG A 54 6.44 -1.92 -4.08
C ARG A 54 5.80 -3.10 -4.79
N LYS A 55 5.89 -3.16 -6.12
CA LYS A 55 5.50 -4.35 -6.90
C LYS A 55 6.59 -5.42 -6.77
N GLU A 56 6.20 -6.66 -6.57
CA GLU A 56 7.10 -7.80 -6.70
C GLU A 56 7.50 -7.95 -8.17
N LYS A 57 8.76 -8.33 -8.43
CA LYS A 57 9.28 -8.65 -9.76
C LYS A 57 9.18 -10.14 -9.99
#